data_AF-A0A817RQ86-F1
#
_entry.id   AF-A0A817RQ86-F1
#
_cell.length_a   1.000
_cell.length_b   1.000
_cell.length_c   1.000
_cell.angle_alpha   90.00
_cell.angle_beta   90.00
_cell.angle_gamma   90.00
#
_symmetry.space_group_name_H-M   'P 1'
#
loop_
_entity.id
_entity.type
_entity.pdbx_description
1 polymer ?
#
loop_
_entity_poly.entity_id
_entity_poly.type
_entity_poly.pdbx_seq_one_letter_code
_entity_poly.pdbx_strand_id
1 'polypeptide(L)'
;MDPPPLLSSAFPLPPMSYIELFSDDNIRQNNKILQPPPPIEGPYELFGLYVNGIDHTEPIIRSLAAQQIQRVYTRSDDYKGELKKLCFAILTNYLDLLQIVSRSTVTP
;
A
#
# COMPACT_ATOMS: atom_id res chain seq x y z
N MET A 1 11.75 -43.67 -9.75
CA MET A 1 10.35 -43.23 -9.95
C MET A 1 10.17 -42.07 -9.00
N ASP A 2 10.42 -40.86 -9.48
CA ASP A 2 10.34 -39.66 -8.65
C ASP A 2 8.89 -39.38 -8.26
N PRO A 3 8.61 -38.90 -7.03
CA PRO A 3 7.26 -38.53 -6.65
C PRO A 3 6.75 -37.40 -7.56
N PRO A 4 5.47 -37.44 -7.97
CA PRO A 4 4.91 -36.40 -8.82
C PRO A 4 5.05 -35.04 -8.12
N PRO A 5 5.33 -33.96 -8.87
CA PRO A 5 5.46 -32.64 -8.29
C PRO A 5 4.15 -32.29 -7.59
N LEU A 6 4.22 -32.11 -6.27
CA LEU A 6 3.11 -31.55 -5.51
C LEU A 6 2.81 -30.18 -6.11
N LEU A 7 1.65 -30.04 -6.75
CA LEU A 7 1.10 -28.75 -7.12
C LEU A 7 0.78 -28.01 -5.81
N SER A 8 1.82 -27.44 -5.21
CA SER A 8 1.73 -26.64 -4.00
C SER A 8 1.18 -25.28 -4.39
N SER A 9 -0.14 -25.18 -4.44
CA SER A 9 -0.83 -23.90 -4.46
C SER A 9 -0.28 -23.02 -3.33
N ALA A 10 0.09 -21.77 -3.64
CA ALA A 10 0.50 -20.78 -2.64
C ALA A 10 -0.66 -20.30 -1.76
N PHE A 11 -1.90 -20.64 -2.12
CA PHE A 11 -3.09 -20.29 -1.36
C PHE A 11 -3.45 -21.40 -0.37
N PRO A 12 -3.80 -21.05 0.88
CA PRO A 12 -4.27 -22.02 1.85
C PRO A 12 -5.56 -22.68 1.35
N LEU A 13 -5.76 -23.94 1.72
CA LEU A 13 -7.05 -24.58 1.52
C LEU A 13 -8.12 -23.80 2.27
N PRO A 14 -9.33 -23.67 1.71
CA PRO A 14 -10.41 -23.04 2.42
C PRO A 14 -10.73 -23.85 3.69
N PRO A 15 -11.38 -23.24 4.70
CA PRO A 15 -11.73 -23.93 5.93
C PRO A 15 -12.77 -25.03 5.65
N MET A 16 -12.29 -26.26 5.44
CA MET A 16 -13.14 -27.38 5.03
C MET A 16 -14.27 -27.67 6.02
N SER A 17 -14.02 -27.45 7.32
CA SER A 17 -15.01 -27.61 8.38
C SER A 17 -16.24 -26.71 8.21
N TYR A 18 -16.09 -25.53 7.61
CA TYR A 18 -17.23 -24.66 7.31
C TYR A 18 -17.91 -25.05 6.00
N ILE A 19 -17.15 -25.45 4.97
CA ILE A 19 -17.71 -25.83 3.66
C ILE A 19 -18.71 -26.99 3.79
N GLU A 20 -18.40 -27.99 4.61
CA GLU A 20 -19.26 -29.17 4.84
C GLU A 20 -20.65 -28.81 5.39
N LEU A 21 -20.80 -27.64 6.03
CA LEU A 21 -22.07 -27.19 6.58
C LEU A 21 -23.02 -26.61 5.51
N PHE A 22 -22.52 -26.22 4.34
CA PHE A 22 -23.27 -25.53 3.28
C PHE A 22 -23.64 -26.45 2.10
N SER A 23 -24.24 -27.61 2.38
CA SER A 23 -24.89 -28.44 1.34
C SER A 23 -26.30 -27.92 1.01
N ASP A 24 -26.81 -28.25 -0.18
CA ASP A 24 -28.16 -27.84 -0.62
C ASP A 24 -29.25 -28.24 0.39
N ASP A 25 -29.15 -29.44 0.97
CA ASP A 25 -30.08 -29.93 1.98
C ASP A 25 -30.01 -29.11 3.28
N ASN A 26 -28.80 -28.75 3.74
CA ASN A 26 -28.61 -27.95 4.96
C ASN A 26 -29.10 -26.51 4.75
N ILE A 27 -28.92 -25.94 3.56
CA ILE A 27 -29.44 -24.62 3.19
C ILE A 27 -30.97 -24.61 3.20
N ARG A 28 -31.60 -25.63 2.61
CA ARG A 28 -33.06 -25.76 2.59
C ARG A 28 -33.66 -25.95 3.98
N GLN A 29 -32.96 -26.65 4.87
CA GLN A 29 -33.42 -26.92 6.24
C GLN A 29 -33.05 -25.82 7.25
N ASN A 30 -32.10 -24.93 6.91
CA ASN A 30 -31.63 -23.80 7.71
C ASN A 30 -31.29 -24.13 9.18
N ASN A 31 -30.96 -25.39 9.50
CA ASN A 31 -30.79 -25.89 10.87
C ASN A 31 -29.33 -26.15 11.25
N LYS A 32 -28.43 -26.27 10.27
CA LYS A 32 -27.01 -26.62 10.46
C LYS A 32 -26.04 -25.51 10.07
N ILE A 33 -26.53 -24.45 9.44
CA ILE A 33 -25.72 -23.29 9.07
C ILE A 33 -25.49 -22.47 10.33
N LEU A 34 -24.24 -22.45 10.80
CA LEU A 34 -23.84 -21.58 11.90
C LEU A 34 -23.88 -20.13 11.41
N GLN A 35 -24.57 -19.26 12.15
CA GLN A 35 -24.48 -17.83 11.91
C GLN A 35 -23.03 -17.37 12.20
N PRO A 36 -22.56 -16.31 11.51
CA PRO A 36 -21.30 -15.69 11.87
C PRO A 36 -21.26 -15.40 13.37
N PRO A 37 -20.11 -15.59 14.04
CA PRO A 37 -19.96 -15.18 15.42
C PRO A 37 -20.29 -13.68 15.53
N PRO A 38 -20.85 -13.24 16.68
CA PRO A 38 -21.12 -11.82 16.88
C PRO A 38 -19.83 -11.00 16.71
N PRO A 39 -19.93 -9.74 16.25
CA PRO A 39 -18.79 -8.84 16.21
C PRO A 39 -18.05 -8.81 17.55
N ILE A 40 -16.72 -8.74 17.51
CA ILE A 40 -15.91 -8.75 18.73
C ILE A 40 -16.19 -7.47 19.50
N GLU A 41 -16.72 -7.63 20.72
CA GLU A 41 -16.90 -6.54 21.66
C GLU A 41 -15.55 -6.23 22.33
N GLY A 42 -14.80 -5.29 21.77
CA GLY A 42 -13.52 -4.85 22.32
C GLY A 42 -12.45 -4.52 21.27
N PRO A 43 -11.23 -4.16 21.71
CA PRO A 43 -10.12 -3.89 20.80
C PRO A 43 -9.65 -5.19 20.13
N TYR A 44 -9.52 -5.20 18.82
CA TYR A 44 -8.84 -6.25 18.06
C TYR A 44 -7.69 -5.66 17.23
N GLU A 45 -6.69 -6.47 16.93
CA GLU A 45 -5.56 -6.06 16.11
C GLU A 45 -5.84 -6.32 14.63
N LEU A 46 -5.73 -5.27 13.81
CA LEU A 46 -5.90 -5.30 12.37
C LEU A 46 -4.64 -4.71 11.72
N PHE A 47 -3.85 -5.54 11.03
CA PHE A 47 -2.59 -5.12 10.40
C PHE A 47 -1.62 -4.39 11.35
N GLY A 48 -1.49 -4.85 12.61
CA GLY A 48 -0.64 -4.17 13.60
C GLY A 48 -1.29 -2.98 14.30
N LEU A 49 -2.57 -2.71 14.03
CA LEU A 49 -3.31 -1.57 14.59
C LEU A 49 -4.43 -2.05 15.50
N TYR A 50 -4.53 -1.50 16.71
CA TYR A 50 -5.68 -1.76 17.58
C TYR A 50 -6.91 -1.00 17.09
N VAL A 51 -8.00 -1.72 16.85
CA VAL A 51 -9.30 -1.23 16.37
C VAL A 51 -10.37 -1.58 17.40
N ASN A 52 -11.18 -0.62 17.84
CA ASN A 52 -12.29 -0.87 18.76
C ASN A 52 -13.50 -1.41 18.00
N GLY A 53 -13.85 -2.68 18.22
CA GLY A 53 -14.72 -3.43 17.32
C GLY A 53 -16.22 -3.11 17.31
N ILE A 54 -16.68 -2.16 18.10
CA ILE A 54 -18.09 -1.73 18.14
C ILE A 54 -18.27 -0.31 17.57
N ASP A 55 -17.22 0.51 17.62
CA ASP A 55 -17.34 1.92 17.32
C ASP A 55 -17.01 2.20 15.85
N HIS A 56 -18.03 2.12 14.99
CA HIS A 56 -17.92 2.53 13.59
C HIS A 56 -17.78 4.05 13.40
N THR A 57 -17.62 4.84 14.47
CA THR A 57 -17.36 6.28 14.32
C THR A 57 -15.97 6.56 13.75
N GLU A 58 -15.00 5.67 13.96
CA GLU A 58 -13.68 5.80 13.39
C GLU A 58 -13.58 5.12 12.01
N PRO A 59 -12.98 5.79 11.01
CA PRO A 59 -12.75 5.17 9.71
C PRO A 59 -11.79 3.99 9.86
N ILE A 60 -12.17 2.83 9.30
CA ILE A 60 -11.36 1.59 9.26
C ILE A 60 -9.95 1.90 8.70
N ILE A 61 -9.89 2.75 7.68
CA ILE A 61 -8.63 3.25 7.12
C ILE A 61 -8.31 4.61 7.76
N ARG A 62 -7.38 4.60 8.72
CA ARG A 62 -6.83 5.83 9.33
C ARG A 62 -5.95 6.58 8.33
N SER A 63 -5.89 7.89 8.46
CA SER A 63 -4.94 8.68 7.66
C SER A 63 -3.50 8.28 8.01
N LEU A 64 -2.59 8.35 7.03
CA LEU A 64 -1.16 8.09 7.25
C LEU A 64 -0.58 8.95 8.38
N ALA A 65 -1.04 10.20 8.50
CA ALA A 65 -0.64 11.09 9.58
C ALA A 65 -1.09 10.57 10.97
N ALA A 66 -2.32 10.05 11.08
CA ALA A 66 -2.82 9.44 12.30
C ALA A 66 -2.06 8.14 12.65
N GLN A 67 -1.57 7.43 11.64
CA GLN A 67 -0.73 6.24 11.78
C GLN A 67 0.75 6.57 12.08
N GLN A 68 1.09 7.85 12.32
CA GLN A 68 2.47 8.31 12.53
C GLN A 68 3.41 8.00 11.36
N ILE A 69 2.87 7.79 10.16
CA ILE A 69 3.66 7.58 8.96
C ILE A 69 4.15 8.94 8.49
N GLN A 70 5.46 9.14 8.58
CA GLN A 70 6.09 10.40 8.18
C GLN A 70 5.91 10.65 6.69
N ARG A 71 5.41 11.84 6.36
CA ARG A 71 5.40 12.34 4.99
C ARG A 71 6.83 12.71 4.58
N VAL A 72 7.34 12.09 3.52
CA VAL A 72 8.72 12.31 3.02
C VAL A 72 8.89 13.66 2.31
N TYR A 73 7.80 14.23 1.78
CA TYR A 73 7.82 15.52 1.09
C TYR A 73 7.15 16.63 1.92
N THR A 74 7.77 17.80 1.92
CA THR A 74 7.26 18.98 2.60
C THR A 74 6.09 19.56 1.81
N ARG A 75 4.94 19.74 2.47
CA ARG A 75 3.75 20.38 1.84
C ARG A 75 4.03 21.81 1.36
N SER A 76 5.12 22.41 1.84
CA SER A 76 5.58 23.77 1.57
C SER A 76 6.64 23.85 0.46
N ASP A 77 6.86 22.81 -0.33
CA ASP A 77 7.79 22.91 -1.45
C ASP A 77 7.21 23.87 -2.50
N ASP A 78 7.80 25.08 -2.58
CA ASP A 78 7.55 26.03 -3.66
C ASP A 78 8.12 25.45 -4.95
N TYR A 79 7.39 24.49 -5.53
CA TYR A 79 7.75 23.81 -6.77
C TYR A 79 8.04 24.80 -7.90
N LYS A 80 7.38 25.97 -7.87
CA LYS A 80 7.60 27.05 -8.82
C LYS A 80 8.94 27.74 -8.57
N GLY A 81 9.30 27.95 -7.30
CA GLY A 81 10.63 28.41 -6.88
C GLY A 81 11.74 27.44 -7.27
N GLU A 82 11.59 26.16 -6.96
CA GLU A 82 12.57 25.12 -7.30
C GLU A 82 12.72 24.94 -8.81
N LEU A 83 11.62 24.98 -9.58
CA LEU A 83 11.69 24.92 -11.04
C LEU A 83 12.46 26.12 -11.62
N LYS A 84 12.27 27.33 -11.06
CA LYS A 84 13.06 28.49 -11.48
C LYS A 84 14.54 28.31 -11.19
N LYS A 85 14.91 27.76 -10.02
CA LYS A 85 16.30 27.45 -9.67
C LYS A 85 16.90 26.44 -10.65
N LEU A 86 16.16 25.39 -10.99
CA LEU A 86 16.59 24.39 -11.96
C LEU A 86 16.79 25.01 -13.35
N CYS A 87 15.83 25.79 -13.85
CA CYS A 87 15.96 26.48 -15.14
C CYS A 87 17.17 27.41 -15.16
N PHE A 88 17.41 28.14 -14.07
CA PHE A 88 18.59 29.00 -13.96
C PHE A 88 19.88 28.18 -13.97
N ALA A 89 19.96 27.09 -13.21
CA ALA A 89 21.12 26.20 -13.18
C ALA A 89 21.42 25.60 -14.56
N ILE A 90 20.39 25.16 -15.31
CA ILE A 90 20.55 24.65 -16.68
C ILE A 90 21.11 25.74 -17.61
N LEU A 91 20.57 26.96 -17.53
CA LEU A 91 21.03 28.07 -18.36
C LEU A 91 22.49 28.43 -18.06
N THR A 92 22.86 28.55 -16.78
CA THR A 92 24.24 28.84 -16.37
C THR A 92 25.19 27.76 -16.85
N ASN A 93 24.85 26.48 -16.64
CA ASN A 93 25.67 25.36 -17.11
C ASN A 93 25.84 25.38 -18.63
N TYR A 94 24.77 25.69 -19.38
CA TYR A 94 24.85 25.82 -20.84
C TYR A 94 25.80 26.94 -21.26
N LEU A 95 25.72 28.11 -20.63
CA LEU A 95 26.59 29.24 -20.92
C LEU A 95 28.05 28.95 -20.56
N ASP A 96 28.31 28.27 -19.45
CA ASP A 96 29.65 27.84 -19.06
C ASP A 96 30.24 26.87 -20.08
N LEU A 97 29.45 25.92 -20.59
CA LEU A 97 29.87 25.02 -21.66
C LEU A 97 30.19 25.79 -22.96
N LEU A 98 29.38 26.77 -23.34
CA LEU A 98 29.68 27.63 -24.50
C LEU A 98 30.98 28.41 -24.32
N GLN A 99 31.24 28.92 -23.11
CA GLN A 99 32.50 29.61 -22.80
C GLN A 99 33.71 28.68 -22.91
N ILE A 100 33.60 27.43 -22.45
CA ILE A 100 34.65 26.43 -22.60
C ILE A 100 34.92 26.15 -24.07
N VAL A 101 33.88 25.90 -24.86
CA VAL A 101 34.00 25.64 -26.30
C VAL A 101 34.65 26.84 -27.00
N SER A 102 34.18 28.06 -26.74
CA SER A 102 34.73 29.27 -27.35
C SER A 102 36.20 29.54 -27.02
N ARG A 103 36.69 29.10 -25.85
CA ARG A 103 38.10 29.25 -25.45
C ARG A 103 38.97 28.17 -26.07
N SER A 104 38.47 26.94 -26.17
CA SER A 104 39.19 25.83 -26.80
C SER A 104 39.40 26.03 -28.30
N THR A 105 38.47 26.67 -29.00
CA THR A 105 38.56 26.96 -30.44
C THR A 105 39.45 28.16 -30.78
N VAL A 106 39.83 28.95 -29.78
CA VAL A 106 40.68 30.16 -29.90
C VAL A 106 42.14 29.88 -29.52
N THR A 107 42.47 28.65 -29.09
CA THR A 107 43.87 28.22 -28.94
C THR A 107 44.28 27.48 -30.22
N PRO A 108 45.33 27.91 -30.96
CA PRO A 108 45.78 27.25 -32.19
C PRO A 108 46.33 25.84 -31.94
#